data_AF-A0A1G9YVW6-F1
#
_entry.id   AF-A0A1G9YVW6-F1
#
_cell.length_a   1.000
_cell.length_b   1.000
_cell.length_c   1.000
_cell.angle_alpha   90.00
_cell.angle_beta   90.00
_cell.angle_gamma   90.00
#
_symmetry.space_group_name_H-M   'P 1'
#
loop_
_entity.id
_entity.type
_entity.pdbx_description
1 polymer ?
#
loop_
_entity_poly.entity_id
_entity_poly.type
_entity_poly.pdbx_seq_one_letter_code
_entity_poly.pdbx_strand_id
1 'polypeptide(L)'
;MQHIGAPASLDRQTIRNALREFAAHWRSRIDEWNEAGMGHLEKSYAQQFWSSFLHCFGISAERMNIFEQDARRATTGNTGYIDAFWLSVFLGEAKSPGEDLEKAYEQAVDYLSGGSIKPTEFPKHVLIVDFERFRLTRLGAPEERSTTLFSLAEMPDHVDELLFLAGMETVTRAEEEDASINASKLMAQMYTAMLSDDADEAVGEAAPADPAEEDEAVQRTSMWLTRLLFLLFGDDAGLWEADLFYRFVLYETTPATLGPQLRTLFDVLNTPEYKRSRNTPDLMARFPYVNGSLFAEPLPPEFFTERMRDALLEACRFQWTRISPAVFGAMFQLVKSKEARRAAGEHYTSETNILKVIEPLFLDDLRGEADRLLRNKSTKVKALRDFRDSLAAMTFLDPACGCGNFLVVAYRELRRIETDIISRIREMEGRTTGSLDASLDQKLSIGQFHGFEINWWPAKIAETAMFLVDHQANRELHRV
;
A
#
# COMPACT_ATOMS: atom_id res chain seq x y z
N MET A 1 11.84 -20.93 -3.60
CA MET A 1 11.45 -19.62 -4.14
C MET A 1 12.70 -18.76 -4.11
N GLN A 2 13.19 -18.25 -5.25
CA GLN A 2 14.35 -17.34 -5.25
C GLN A 2 13.89 -16.00 -4.65
N HIS A 3 14.66 -15.47 -3.71
CA HIS A 3 14.45 -14.15 -3.14
C HIS A 3 14.30 -13.15 -4.28
N ILE A 4 13.11 -12.57 -4.42
CA ILE A 4 12.91 -11.35 -5.19
C ILE A 4 13.76 -10.32 -4.45
N GLY A 5 14.81 -9.80 -5.10
CA GLY A 5 15.62 -8.72 -4.55
C GLY A 5 14.73 -7.50 -4.44
N ALA A 6 14.09 -7.33 -3.29
CA ALA A 6 13.28 -6.14 -3.02
C ALA A 6 14.20 -4.91 -3.14
N PRO A 7 13.74 -3.80 -3.72
CA PRO A 7 14.46 -2.54 -3.58
C PRO A 7 14.71 -2.28 -2.09
N ALA A 8 15.88 -1.75 -1.75
CA ALA A 8 16.29 -1.52 -0.36
C ALA A 8 15.16 -0.79 0.38
N SER A 9 14.50 -1.49 1.32
CA SER A 9 13.43 -0.91 2.10
C SER A 9 14.02 0.22 2.93
N LEU A 10 13.57 1.46 2.70
CA LEU A 10 13.92 2.59 3.57
C LEU A 10 13.55 2.22 5.01
N ASP A 11 14.53 2.26 5.90
CA ASP A 11 14.32 2.09 7.33
C ASP A 11 14.25 3.46 8.03
N ARG A 12 13.77 3.46 9.29
CA ARG A 12 13.57 4.68 10.08
C ARG A 12 14.87 5.50 10.22
N GLN A 13 16.01 4.83 10.35
CA GLN A 13 17.29 5.52 10.56
C GLN A 13 17.83 6.12 9.25
N THR A 14 17.61 5.46 8.13
CA THR A 14 17.93 5.94 6.79
C THR A 14 17.12 7.18 6.48
N ILE A 15 15.81 7.17 6.75
CA ILE A 15 14.94 8.35 6.60
C ILE A 15 15.45 9.49 7.51
N ARG A 16 15.72 9.21 8.79
CA ARG A 16 16.25 10.22 9.72
C ARG A 16 17.57 10.85 9.22
N ASN A 17 18.47 10.04 8.67
CA ASN A 17 19.72 10.52 8.12
C ASN A 17 19.49 11.39 6.87
N ALA A 18 18.61 10.96 5.95
CA ALA A 18 18.22 11.74 4.79
C ALA A 18 17.59 13.09 5.17
N LEU A 19 16.71 13.12 6.19
CA LEU A 19 16.14 14.35 6.73
C LEU A 19 17.20 15.28 7.32
N ARG A 20 18.26 14.73 7.93
CA ARG A 20 19.38 15.53 8.44
C ARG A 20 20.17 16.19 7.30
N GLU A 21 20.44 15.45 6.23
CA GLU A 21 21.10 15.99 5.03
C GLU A 21 20.23 17.04 4.33
N PHE A 22 18.93 16.78 4.23
CA PHE A 22 17.94 17.73 3.73
C PHE A 22 17.94 19.03 4.54
N ALA A 23 17.87 18.93 5.87
CA ALA A 23 17.88 20.10 6.76
C ALA A 23 19.17 20.92 6.60
N ALA A 24 20.33 20.28 6.48
CA ALA A 24 21.60 20.96 6.26
C ALA A 24 21.65 21.67 4.90
N HIS A 25 21.18 21.01 3.83
CA HIS A 25 21.12 21.57 2.48
C HIS A 25 20.24 22.83 2.45
N TRP A 26 19.03 22.73 3.00
CA TRP A 26 18.08 23.85 2.98
C TRP A 26 18.48 24.98 3.92
N ARG A 27 19.13 24.69 5.06
CA ARG A 27 19.70 25.75 5.91
C ARG A 27 20.71 26.59 5.12
N SER A 28 21.63 25.96 4.40
CA SER A 28 22.60 26.67 3.55
C SER A 28 21.92 27.54 2.49
N ARG A 29 20.86 27.02 1.84
CA ARG A 29 20.09 27.77 0.83
C ARG A 29 19.38 28.99 1.43
N ILE A 30 18.78 28.83 2.61
CA ILE A 30 18.09 29.91 3.33
C ILE A 30 19.07 31.00 3.75
N ASP A 31 20.27 30.62 4.23
CA ASP A 31 21.33 31.56 4.57
C ASP A 31 21.76 32.39 3.34
N GLU A 32 21.95 31.74 2.17
CA GLU A 32 22.21 32.43 0.90
C GLU A 32 21.09 33.41 0.51
N TRP A 33 19.82 33.04 0.72
CA TRP A 33 18.68 33.91 0.42
C TRP A 33 18.65 35.15 1.32
N ASN A 34 18.94 34.96 2.61
CA ASN A 34 19.01 36.03 3.60
C ASN A 34 20.16 37.00 3.28
N GLU A 35 21.33 36.47 2.90
CA GLU A 35 22.49 37.28 2.50
C GLU A 35 22.25 38.06 1.20
N ALA A 36 21.53 37.46 0.23
CA ALA A 36 21.27 38.06 -1.06
C ALA A 36 20.03 38.99 -1.10
N GLY A 37 19.26 39.09 -0.02
CA GLY A 37 18.02 39.87 0.04
C GLY A 37 16.93 39.38 -0.92
N MET A 38 16.92 38.07 -1.22
CA MET A 38 16.11 37.45 -2.28
C MET A 38 14.74 36.91 -1.81
N GLY A 39 13.99 37.66 -1.01
CA GLY A 39 12.68 37.24 -0.48
C GLY A 39 11.52 37.09 -1.50
N HIS A 40 11.82 37.04 -2.81
CA HIS A 40 10.82 36.94 -3.89
C HIS A 40 11.09 35.82 -4.90
N LEU A 41 12.24 35.13 -4.80
CA LEU A 41 12.57 33.98 -5.67
C LEU A 41 11.98 32.65 -5.16
N GLU A 42 11.21 32.69 -4.08
CA GLU A 42 10.76 31.52 -3.30
C GLU A 42 9.75 30.62 -4.05
N LYS A 43 8.86 31.20 -4.87
CA LYS A 43 7.92 30.42 -5.69
C LYS A 43 8.62 29.48 -6.67
N SER A 44 9.83 29.80 -7.12
CA SER A 44 10.58 28.90 -8.03
C SER A 44 11.25 27.73 -7.31
N TYR A 45 11.31 27.74 -5.97
CA TYR A 45 11.98 26.72 -5.16
C TYR A 45 11.02 25.79 -4.40
N ALA A 46 9.73 26.12 -4.29
CA ALA A 46 8.74 25.26 -3.62
C ALA A 46 8.72 23.84 -4.21
N GLN A 47 8.75 23.70 -5.54
CA GLN A 47 8.82 22.39 -6.20
C GLN A 47 10.11 21.64 -5.88
N GLN A 48 11.26 22.33 -5.86
CA GLN A 48 12.55 21.70 -5.49
C GLN A 48 12.56 21.26 -4.03
N PHE A 49 11.96 22.07 -3.15
CA PHE A 49 11.80 21.77 -1.74
C PHE A 49 10.99 20.50 -1.53
N TRP A 50 9.79 20.45 -2.09
CA TRP A 50 8.95 19.26 -1.96
C TRP A 50 9.57 18.03 -2.62
N SER A 51 10.17 18.17 -3.79
CA SER A 51 10.87 17.07 -4.47
C SER A 51 11.98 16.48 -3.60
N SER A 52 12.87 17.34 -3.07
CA SER A 52 13.96 16.88 -2.18
C SER A 52 13.46 16.34 -0.84
N PHE A 53 12.38 16.91 -0.29
CA PHE A 53 11.75 16.44 0.94
C PHE A 53 11.13 15.04 0.76
N LEU A 54 10.32 14.85 -0.27
CA LEU A 54 9.67 13.58 -0.58
C LEU A 54 10.68 12.49 -0.95
N HIS A 55 11.80 12.87 -1.56
CA HIS A 55 12.90 11.95 -1.84
C HIS A 55 13.49 11.32 -0.56
N CYS A 56 13.44 12.01 0.59
CA CYS A 56 13.88 11.46 1.87
C CYS A 56 13.06 10.21 2.29
N PHE A 57 11.86 10.05 1.72
CA PHE A 57 10.95 8.93 1.95
C PHE A 57 10.88 7.96 0.77
N GLY A 58 11.77 8.09 -0.22
CA GLY A 58 11.81 7.23 -1.41
C GLY A 58 10.72 7.54 -2.44
N ILE A 59 10.06 8.69 -2.33
CA ILE A 59 9.01 9.11 -3.25
C ILE A 59 9.66 9.92 -4.37
N SER A 60 9.45 9.50 -5.62
CA SER A 60 9.94 10.23 -6.79
C SER A 60 9.03 11.41 -7.13
N ALA A 61 9.63 12.56 -7.47
CA ALA A 61 8.92 13.72 -7.98
C ALA A 61 8.27 13.50 -9.36
N GLU A 62 8.62 12.40 -10.05
CA GLU A 62 7.95 11.96 -11.30
C GLU A 62 6.51 11.51 -11.09
N ARG A 63 6.04 11.40 -9.85
CA ARG A 63 4.62 11.22 -9.54
C ARG A 63 3.90 12.53 -9.90
N MET A 64 3.56 12.67 -11.18
CA MET A 64 3.10 13.90 -11.83
C MET A 64 1.80 14.52 -11.30
N ASN A 65 1.18 13.90 -10.28
CA ASN A 65 0.00 14.46 -9.59
C ASN A 65 0.28 14.85 -8.13
N ILE A 66 1.51 14.72 -7.61
CA ILE A 66 1.83 15.31 -6.30
C ILE A 66 1.91 16.84 -6.42
N PHE A 67 2.23 17.41 -7.57
CA PHE A 67 2.46 18.85 -7.68
C PHE A 67 1.33 19.55 -8.43
N GLU A 68 0.92 20.70 -7.91
CA GLU A 68 -0.01 21.65 -8.54
C GLU A 68 -1.37 21.06 -8.91
N GLN A 69 -2.23 20.89 -7.90
CA GLN A 69 -3.65 20.62 -8.10
C GLN A 69 -4.46 21.91 -8.08
N ASP A 70 -5.27 22.12 -9.13
CA ASP A 70 -6.32 23.12 -9.15
C ASP A 70 -7.33 22.84 -8.03
N ALA A 71 -7.54 23.82 -7.16
CA ALA A 71 -8.50 23.72 -6.08
C ALA A 71 -9.36 24.98 -5.96
N ARG A 72 -10.60 24.79 -5.55
CA ARG A 72 -11.54 25.88 -5.31
C ARG A 72 -11.73 26.07 -3.82
N ARG A 73 -11.74 27.32 -3.36
CA ARG A 73 -12.03 27.66 -1.97
C ARG A 73 -13.53 27.66 -1.69
N ALA A 74 -13.95 27.09 -0.57
CA ALA A 74 -15.37 27.06 -0.19
C ALA A 74 -15.87 28.46 0.19
N THR A 75 -15.09 29.18 0.98
CA THR A 75 -15.50 30.48 1.54
C THR A 75 -15.57 31.60 0.50
N THR A 76 -14.63 31.64 -0.44
CA THR A 76 -14.49 32.74 -1.40
C THR A 76 -14.89 32.38 -2.83
N GLY A 77 -14.97 31.09 -3.17
CA GLY A 77 -15.25 30.62 -4.52
C GLY A 77 -14.10 30.83 -5.52
N ASN A 78 -12.99 31.46 -5.09
CA ASN A 78 -11.81 31.70 -5.90
C ASN A 78 -11.05 30.39 -6.17
N THR A 79 -10.45 30.29 -7.35
CA THR A 79 -9.52 29.23 -7.71
C THR A 79 -8.13 29.53 -7.16
N GLY A 80 -7.43 28.48 -6.74
CA GLY A 80 -6.04 28.54 -6.33
C GLY A 80 -5.35 27.20 -6.62
N TYR A 81 -4.07 27.13 -6.28
CA TYR A 81 -3.24 25.97 -6.51
C TYR A 81 -2.73 25.44 -5.18
N ILE A 82 -2.67 24.11 -5.07
CA ILE A 82 -2.02 23.41 -3.96
C ILE A 82 -0.61 23.05 -4.41
N ASP A 83 0.42 23.43 -3.64
CA ASP A 83 1.81 23.19 -4.01
C ASP A 83 2.14 21.70 -4.08
N ALA A 84 1.75 20.93 -3.06
CA ALA A 84 1.89 19.48 -3.02
C ALA A 84 0.59 18.80 -2.58
N PHE A 85 0.10 17.80 -3.30
CA PHE A 85 -1.10 17.05 -2.97
C PHE A 85 -0.92 15.57 -3.25
N TRP A 86 -0.75 14.78 -2.20
CA TRP A 86 -0.77 13.34 -2.30
C TRP A 86 -2.11 12.80 -1.77
N LEU A 87 -2.92 12.33 -2.71
CA LEU A 87 -4.24 11.73 -2.50
C LEU A 87 -4.31 10.84 -1.25
N SER A 88 -5.26 11.14 -0.37
CA SER A 88 -5.52 10.42 0.88
C SER A 88 -4.35 10.35 1.89
N VAL A 89 -3.21 11.00 1.59
CA VAL A 89 -2.00 10.99 2.42
C VAL A 89 -1.74 12.37 2.99
N PHE A 90 -1.37 13.35 2.16
CA PHE A 90 -1.09 14.71 2.64
C PHE A 90 -1.36 15.82 1.63
N LEU A 91 -1.58 17.02 2.17
CA LEU A 91 -1.56 18.29 1.44
C LEU A 91 -0.42 19.14 1.98
N GLY A 92 0.47 19.56 1.10
CA GLY A 92 1.59 20.45 1.36
C GLY A 92 1.37 21.84 0.76
N GLU A 93 1.66 22.87 1.55
CA GLU A 93 1.65 24.27 1.10
C GLU A 93 2.92 24.96 1.59
N ALA A 94 3.63 25.65 0.70
CA ALA A 94 4.80 26.44 1.02
C ALA A 94 4.45 27.94 1.09
N LYS A 95 5.08 28.64 2.03
CA LYS A 95 4.99 30.09 2.22
C LYS A 95 6.38 30.71 2.29
N SER A 96 6.40 32.03 2.14
CA SER A 96 7.60 32.82 2.35
C SER A 96 8.08 32.71 3.80
N PRO A 97 9.40 32.65 4.06
CA PRO A 97 9.94 32.64 5.42
C PRO A 97 9.35 33.77 6.29
N GLY A 98 8.86 33.41 7.48
CA GLY A 98 8.28 34.37 8.42
C GLY A 98 6.78 34.62 8.26
N GLU A 99 6.13 34.07 7.24
CA GLU A 99 4.67 34.15 7.07
C GLU A 99 3.88 33.39 8.16
N ASP A 100 2.59 33.69 8.25
CA ASP A 100 1.69 33.05 9.22
C ASP A 100 1.24 31.66 8.74
N LEU A 101 1.80 30.62 9.37
CA LEU A 101 1.48 29.22 9.05
C LEU A 101 0.04 28.82 9.43
N GLU A 102 -0.57 29.47 10.43
CA GLU A 102 -1.97 29.18 10.80
C GLU A 102 -2.92 29.65 9.71
N LYS A 103 -2.71 30.88 9.22
CA LYS A 103 -3.52 31.43 8.14
C LYS A 103 -3.38 30.61 6.85
N ALA A 104 -2.17 30.11 6.57
CA ALA A 104 -1.93 29.21 5.44
C ALA A 104 -2.59 27.83 5.63
N TYR A 105 -2.63 27.30 6.85
CA TYR A 105 -3.36 26.08 7.18
C TYR A 105 -4.88 26.25 6.97
N GLU A 106 -5.48 27.34 7.45
CA GLU A 106 -6.91 27.62 7.24
C GLU A 106 -7.24 27.68 5.74
N GLN A 107 -6.36 28.29 4.95
CA GLN A 107 -6.48 28.32 3.49
C GLN A 107 -6.42 26.91 2.88
N ALA A 108 -5.48 26.07 3.32
CA ALA A 108 -5.31 24.71 2.83
C ALA A 108 -6.56 23.84 3.09
N VAL A 109 -7.15 23.94 4.29
CA VAL A 109 -8.38 23.21 4.65
C VAL A 109 -9.61 23.73 3.92
N ASP A 110 -9.65 25.02 3.58
CA ASP A 110 -10.74 25.60 2.78
C ASP A 110 -10.79 25.04 1.35
N TYR A 111 -9.65 24.60 0.80
CA TYR A 111 -9.62 23.87 -0.48
C TYR A 111 -10.32 22.52 -0.40
N LEU A 112 -10.13 21.77 0.70
CA LEU A 112 -10.81 20.49 0.92
C LEU A 112 -12.34 20.69 0.98
N SER A 113 -12.78 21.80 1.56
CA SER A 113 -14.20 22.12 1.72
C SER A 113 -14.85 22.68 0.45
N GLY A 114 -14.08 23.11 -0.55
CA GLY A 114 -14.59 23.80 -1.74
C GLY A 114 -15.12 22.91 -2.87
N GLY A 115 -15.12 21.59 -2.66
CA GLY A 115 -15.77 20.61 -3.53
C GLY A 115 -14.99 20.18 -4.78
N SER A 116 -13.78 20.70 -5.00
CA SER A 116 -12.87 20.27 -6.07
C SER A 116 -12.13 18.96 -5.76
N ILE A 117 -12.07 18.57 -4.49
CA ILE A 117 -11.46 17.33 -4.01
C ILE A 117 -12.59 16.46 -3.45
N LYS A 118 -12.68 15.20 -3.87
CA LYS A 118 -13.72 14.30 -3.36
C LYS A 118 -13.42 13.93 -1.90
N PRO A 119 -14.42 13.68 -1.04
CA PRO A 119 -14.18 13.23 0.34
C PRO A 119 -13.31 11.96 0.44
N THR A 120 -13.37 11.07 -0.55
CA THR A 120 -12.52 9.86 -0.63
C THR A 120 -11.05 10.17 -0.88
N GLU A 121 -10.75 11.36 -1.38
CA GLU A 121 -9.41 11.84 -1.74
C GLU A 121 -8.82 12.74 -0.65
N PHE A 122 -9.59 13.04 0.40
CA PHE A 122 -9.15 13.95 1.46
C PHE A 122 -7.86 13.44 2.12
N PRO A 123 -6.83 14.31 2.23
CA PRO A 123 -5.58 13.95 2.87
C PRO A 123 -5.80 13.71 4.37
N LYS A 124 -4.94 12.88 4.96
CA LYS A 124 -4.89 12.73 6.42
C LYS A 124 -4.01 13.77 7.09
N HIS A 125 -3.02 14.28 6.38
CA HIS A 125 -2.07 15.22 6.94
C HIS A 125 -2.06 16.53 6.13
N VAL A 126 -1.89 17.65 6.82
CA VAL A 126 -1.62 18.94 6.19
C VAL A 126 -0.27 19.41 6.69
N LEU A 127 0.66 19.66 5.78
CA LEU A 127 2.01 20.11 6.07
C LEU A 127 2.22 21.51 5.48
N ILE A 128 2.20 22.53 6.33
CA ILE A 128 2.49 23.90 5.93
C ILE A 128 3.94 24.20 6.28
N VAL A 129 4.68 24.78 5.33
CA VAL A 129 6.11 25.09 5.51
C VAL A 129 6.39 26.53 5.12
N ASP A 130 7.30 27.20 5.80
CA ASP A 130 7.92 28.45 5.35
C ASP A 130 9.44 28.30 5.15
N PHE A 131 9.88 27.09 4.82
CA PHE A 131 11.27 26.63 4.69
C PHE A 131 12.04 26.54 6.02
N GLU A 132 11.76 27.42 7.01
CA GLU A 132 12.40 27.38 8.33
C GLU A 132 11.57 26.67 9.39
N ARG A 133 10.24 26.79 9.31
CA ARG A 133 9.26 26.31 10.26
C ARG A 133 8.23 25.44 9.55
N PHE A 134 7.77 24.44 10.29
CA PHE A 134 6.88 23.40 9.82
C PHE A 134 5.68 23.34 10.74
N ARG A 135 4.50 23.26 10.14
CA ARG A 135 3.26 22.89 10.82
C ARG A 135 2.74 21.63 10.18
N LEU A 136 2.80 20.54 10.93
CA LEU A 136 2.18 19.28 10.56
C LEU A 136 0.89 19.10 11.36
N THR A 137 -0.23 18.98 10.67
CA THR A 137 -1.53 18.72 11.29
C THR A 137 -2.11 17.41 10.77
N ARG A 138 -2.44 16.49 11.68
CA ARG A 138 -3.25 15.31 11.38
C ARG A 138 -4.73 15.71 11.37
N LEU A 139 -5.40 15.50 10.26
CA LEU A 139 -6.83 15.64 10.07
C LEU A 139 -7.54 14.36 10.54
N GLY A 140 -8.84 14.48 10.86
CA GLY A 140 -9.65 13.37 11.35
C GLY A 140 -10.71 13.81 12.34
N ALA A 141 -11.18 12.85 13.15
CA ALA A 141 -12.07 13.12 14.27
C ALA A 141 -11.37 14.03 15.30
N PRO A 142 -12.10 14.84 16.09
CA PRO A 142 -11.50 15.76 17.07
C PRO A 142 -10.47 15.11 18.00
N GLU A 143 -10.72 13.85 18.39
CA GLU A 143 -9.85 13.05 19.27
C GLU A 143 -8.52 12.66 18.61
N GLU A 144 -8.49 12.56 17.28
CA GLU A 144 -7.34 12.12 16.47
C GLU A 144 -6.55 13.30 15.90
N ARG A 145 -7.11 14.51 15.96
CA ARG A 145 -6.45 15.71 15.47
C ARG A 145 -5.27 16.05 16.37
N SER A 146 -4.09 16.11 15.76
CA SER A 146 -2.87 16.58 16.40
C SER A 146 -2.21 17.63 15.52
N THR A 147 -1.47 18.55 16.15
CA THR A 147 -0.64 19.51 15.42
C THR A 147 0.72 19.60 16.09
N THR A 148 1.76 19.44 15.28
CA THR A 148 3.16 19.56 15.70
C THR A 148 3.78 20.73 14.96
N LEU A 149 4.48 21.59 15.70
CA LEU A 149 5.26 22.70 15.19
C LEU A 149 6.74 22.40 15.44
N PHE A 150 7.57 22.52 14.41
CA PHE A 150 9.01 22.28 14.52
C PHE A 150 9.80 23.11 13.51
N SER A 151 11.08 23.33 13.78
CA SER A 151 11.99 24.01 12.86
C SER A 151 12.70 23.04 11.92
N LEU A 152 13.30 23.57 10.85
CA LEU A 152 14.11 22.79 9.90
C LEU A 152 15.24 22.02 10.62
N ALA A 153 15.83 22.61 11.66
CA ALA A 153 16.89 21.98 12.44
C ALA A 153 16.40 20.78 13.27
N GLU A 154 15.15 20.82 13.72
CA GLU A 154 14.51 19.77 14.54
C GLU A 154 13.88 18.67 13.68
N MET A 155 13.77 18.86 12.35
CA MET A 155 13.12 17.90 11.45
C MET A 155 13.57 16.44 11.62
N PRO A 156 14.87 16.11 11.81
CA PRO A 156 15.29 14.71 12.02
C PRO A 156 14.76 14.09 13.32
N ASP A 157 14.48 14.91 14.34
CA ASP A 157 13.93 14.47 15.62
C ASP A 157 12.43 14.16 15.50
N HIS A 158 11.76 14.80 14.53
CA HIS A 158 10.36 14.59 14.16
C HIS A 158 10.13 13.52 13.09
N VAL A 159 11.09 12.60 12.90
CA VAL A 159 10.97 11.53 11.90
C VAL A 159 9.71 10.70 12.10
N ASP A 160 9.30 10.45 13.35
CA ASP A 160 8.15 9.60 13.67
C ASP A 160 6.83 10.20 13.21
N GLU A 161 6.66 11.52 13.33
CA GLU A 161 5.47 12.19 12.80
C GLU A 161 5.47 12.27 11.28
N LEU A 162 6.61 12.05 10.61
CA LEU A 162 6.76 12.09 9.16
C LEU A 162 6.76 10.70 8.50
N LEU A 163 6.83 9.62 9.28
CA LEU A 163 6.88 8.23 8.80
C LEU A 163 5.65 7.82 7.96
N PHE A 164 4.53 8.54 8.07
CA PHE A 164 3.36 8.31 7.21
C PHE A 164 3.69 8.48 5.72
N LEU A 165 4.64 9.35 5.36
CA LEU A 165 5.09 9.54 3.97
C LEU A 165 5.76 8.28 3.40
N ALA A 166 6.41 7.49 4.24
CA ALA A 166 7.01 6.21 3.85
C ALA A 166 6.03 5.03 3.95
N GLY A 167 4.73 5.28 4.19
CA GLY A 167 3.73 4.23 4.43
C GLY A 167 4.03 3.40 5.68
N MET A 168 4.61 4.03 6.71
CA MET A 168 4.95 3.41 7.99
C MET A 168 4.00 3.84 9.13
N GLU A 169 2.85 4.42 8.81
CA GLU A 169 1.84 4.78 9.80
C GLU A 169 1.11 3.52 10.31
N THR A 170 0.86 3.44 11.62
CA THR A 170 -0.06 2.45 12.18
C THR A 170 -1.49 2.81 11.78
N VAL A 171 -2.10 1.97 10.94
CA VAL A 171 -3.50 2.12 10.55
C VAL A 171 -4.39 1.69 11.71
N THR A 172 -5.30 2.55 12.13
CA THR A 172 -6.28 2.18 13.16
C THR A 172 -7.32 1.22 12.57
N ARG A 173 -8.01 0.45 13.43
CA ARG A 173 -9.08 -0.44 12.97
C ARG A 173 -10.18 0.30 12.19
N ALA A 174 -10.56 1.51 12.64
CA ALA A 174 -11.56 2.32 11.94
C ALA A 174 -11.06 2.76 10.57
N GLU A 175 -9.79 3.18 10.47
CA GLU A 175 -9.18 3.57 9.21
C GLU A 175 -9.02 2.41 8.23
N GLU A 176 -8.80 1.18 8.73
CA GLU A 176 -8.77 -0.04 7.93
C GLU A 176 -10.16 -0.43 7.44
N GLU A 177 -11.19 -0.29 8.29
CA GLU A 177 -12.60 -0.52 7.91
C GLU A 177 -13.04 0.47 6.81
N ASP A 178 -12.73 1.76 6.96
CA ASP A 178 -13.01 2.79 5.95
C ASP A 178 -12.23 2.54 4.64
N ALA A 179 -10.95 2.17 4.74
CA ALA A 179 -10.13 1.78 3.61
C ALA A 179 -10.73 0.57 2.87
N SER A 180 -11.21 -0.44 3.61
CA SER A 180 -11.85 -1.63 3.05
C SER A 180 -13.14 -1.30 2.30
N ILE A 181 -13.94 -0.38 2.82
CA ILE A 181 -15.17 0.10 2.14
C ILE A 181 -14.81 0.81 0.84
N ASN A 182 -13.83 1.70 0.85
CA ASN A 182 -13.41 2.45 -0.34
C ASN A 182 -12.79 1.53 -1.40
N ALA A 183 -11.91 0.63 -1.00
CA ALA A 183 -11.31 -0.36 -1.88
C ALA A 183 -12.39 -1.27 -2.51
N SER A 184 -13.42 -1.65 -1.74
CA SER A 184 -14.56 -2.42 -2.26
C SER A 184 -15.34 -1.64 -3.35
N LYS A 185 -15.50 -0.32 -3.19
CA LYS A 185 -16.14 0.53 -4.20
C LYS A 185 -15.29 0.62 -5.47
N LEU A 186 -13.98 0.80 -5.34
CA LEU A 186 -13.04 0.85 -6.48
C LEU A 186 -13.06 -0.48 -7.26
N MET A 187 -13.06 -1.61 -6.56
CA MET A 187 -13.19 -2.93 -7.18
C MET A 187 -14.53 -3.10 -7.89
N ALA A 188 -15.64 -2.67 -7.27
CA ALA A 188 -16.97 -2.74 -7.89
C ALA A 188 -17.07 -1.84 -9.13
N GLN A 189 -16.43 -0.65 -9.11
CA GLN A 189 -16.34 0.24 -10.27
C GLN A 189 -15.56 -0.40 -11.41
N MET A 190 -14.38 -0.98 -11.14
CA MET A 190 -13.61 -1.71 -12.16
C MET A 190 -14.38 -2.92 -12.71
N TYR A 191 -15.04 -3.70 -11.84
CA TYR A 191 -15.88 -4.83 -12.26
C TYR A 191 -16.99 -4.37 -13.21
N THR A 192 -17.74 -3.33 -12.81
CA THR A 192 -18.84 -2.78 -13.61
C THR A 192 -18.33 -2.20 -14.93
N ALA A 193 -17.17 -1.53 -14.92
CA ALA A 193 -16.53 -0.99 -16.12
C ALA A 193 -16.00 -2.06 -17.08
N MET A 194 -15.67 -3.24 -16.57
CA MET A 194 -15.27 -4.40 -17.36
C MET A 194 -16.45 -5.11 -18.02
N LEU A 195 -17.64 -5.09 -17.38
CA LEU A 195 -18.86 -5.69 -17.93
C LEU A 195 -19.63 -4.79 -18.90
N SER A 196 -19.38 -3.48 -18.91
CA SER A 196 -20.30 -2.51 -19.53
C SER A 196 -20.36 -2.48 -21.05
N ASP A 197 -19.53 -3.24 -21.76
CA ASP A 197 -19.75 -3.40 -23.20
C ASP A 197 -20.88 -4.40 -23.50
N ASP A 198 -21.26 -5.27 -22.55
CA ASP A 198 -22.39 -6.20 -22.68
C ASP A 198 -23.68 -5.68 -22.01
N ALA A 199 -23.60 -4.63 -21.18
CA ALA A 199 -24.72 -4.18 -20.33
C ALA A 199 -25.50 -2.97 -20.87
N ASP A 200 -24.92 -2.18 -21.78
CA ASP A 200 -25.60 -1.05 -22.44
C ASP A 200 -26.35 -1.48 -23.73
N GLU A 201 -26.23 -2.75 -24.15
CA GLU A 201 -27.24 -3.38 -24.99
C GLU A 201 -28.50 -3.61 -24.14
N ALA A 202 -29.45 -2.67 -24.25
CA ALA A 202 -30.77 -2.77 -23.68
C ALA A 202 -31.30 -4.21 -23.79
N VAL A 203 -31.65 -4.83 -22.65
CA VAL A 203 -32.43 -6.07 -22.47
C VAL A 203 -33.15 -6.55 -23.74
N GLY A 204 -32.40 -7.14 -24.66
CA GLY A 204 -32.77 -7.22 -26.07
C GLY A 204 -31.73 -8.01 -26.86
N GLU A 205 -31.87 -9.33 -26.77
CA GLU A 205 -31.31 -10.34 -27.69
C GLU A 205 -29.82 -10.75 -27.58
N ALA A 206 -29.07 -10.30 -26.58
CA ALA A 206 -27.70 -10.81 -26.31
C ALA A 206 -27.42 -11.16 -24.83
N ALA A 207 -28.43 -11.48 -24.02
CA ALA A 207 -28.19 -12.10 -22.72
C ALA A 207 -27.58 -13.51 -22.94
N PRO A 208 -26.57 -13.94 -22.16
CA PRO A 208 -26.03 -15.30 -22.25
C PRO A 208 -27.17 -16.31 -22.21
N ALA A 209 -27.31 -17.13 -23.25
CA ALA A 209 -28.41 -18.08 -23.36
C ALA A 209 -28.20 -19.30 -22.45
N ASP A 210 -26.98 -19.48 -21.94
CA ASP A 210 -26.55 -20.62 -21.13
C ASP A 210 -25.93 -20.15 -19.80
N PRO A 211 -26.41 -20.64 -18.64
CA PRO A 211 -25.74 -20.45 -17.35
C PRO A 211 -24.24 -20.76 -17.33
N ALA A 212 -23.76 -21.67 -18.18
CA ALA A 212 -22.33 -21.98 -18.28
C ALA A 212 -21.49 -20.84 -18.88
N GLU A 213 -22.04 -20.06 -19.82
CA GLU A 213 -21.35 -18.90 -20.43
C GLU A 213 -21.30 -17.71 -19.46
N GLU A 214 -22.35 -17.52 -18.66
CA GLU A 214 -22.38 -16.52 -17.58
C GLU A 214 -21.32 -16.82 -16.51
N ASP A 215 -21.16 -18.09 -16.13
CA ASP A 215 -20.12 -18.54 -15.19
C ASP A 215 -18.70 -18.31 -15.74
N GLU A 216 -18.46 -18.54 -17.04
CA GLU A 216 -17.16 -18.31 -17.67
C GLU A 216 -16.78 -16.83 -17.73
N ALA A 217 -17.72 -15.94 -18.10
CA ALA A 217 -17.49 -14.50 -18.13
C ALA A 217 -17.17 -13.95 -16.73
N VAL A 218 -17.94 -14.34 -15.72
CA VAL A 218 -17.69 -13.95 -14.31
C VAL A 218 -16.34 -14.45 -13.82
N GLN A 219 -15.98 -15.69 -14.18
CA GLN A 219 -14.67 -16.25 -13.84
C GLN A 219 -13.54 -15.46 -14.51
N ARG A 220 -13.67 -15.12 -15.80
CA ARG A 220 -12.69 -14.31 -16.54
C ARG A 220 -12.51 -12.93 -15.93
N THR A 221 -13.59 -12.22 -15.64
CA THR A 221 -13.54 -10.91 -14.98
C THR A 221 -12.88 -11.00 -13.60
N SER A 222 -13.18 -12.06 -12.85
CA SER A 222 -12.54 -12.32 -11.54
C SER A 222 -11.03 -12.54 -11.68
N MET A 223 -10.59 -13.23 -12.74
CA MET A 223 -9.17 -13.42 -13.08
C MET A 223 -8.44 -12.11 -13.35
N TRP A 224 -9.02 -11.27 -14.21
CA TRP A 224 -8.48 -9.95 -14.49
C TRP A 224 -8.37 -9.10 -13.22
N LEU A 225 -9.45 -8.99 -12.46
CA LEU A 225 -9.49 -8.16 -11.26
C LEU A 225 -8.52 -8.64 -10.18
N THR A 226 -8.28 -9.95 -10.04
CA THR A 226 -7.27 -10.44 -9.08
C THR A 226 -5.86 -10.06 -9.48
N ARG A 227 -5.53 -10.17 -10.77
CA ARG A 227 -4.22 -9.77 -11.29
C ARG A 227 -3.99 -8.27 -11.17
N LEU A 228 -5.02 -7.47 -11.44
CA LEU A 228 -4.99 -6.03 -11.23
C LEU A 228 -4.83 -5.70 -9.75
N LEU A 229 -5.60 -6.34 -8.87
CA LEU A 229 -5.48 -6.16 -7.43
C LEU A 229 -4.08 -6.52 -6.90
N PHE A 230 -3.46 -7.59 -7.43
CA PHE A 230 -2.08 -7.93 -7.13
C PHE A 230 -1.11 -6.82 -7.55
N LEU A 231 -1.28 -6.24 -8.75
CA LEU A 231 -0.44 -5.14 -9.22
C LEU A 231 -0.63 -3.86 -8.39
N LEU A 232 -1.88 -3.52 -8.10
CA LEU A 232 -2.23 -2.39 -7.23
C LEU A 232 -1.59 -2.54 -5.85
N PHE A 233 -1.72 -3.71 -5.25
CA PHE A 233 -1.11 -4.00 -3.97
C PHE A 233 0.42 -4.04 -4.05
N GLY A 234 1.00 -4.61 -5.11
CA GLY A 234 2.44 -4.72 -5.27
C GLY A 234 3.15 -3.38 -5.39
N ASP A 235 2.51 -2.40 -6.03
CA ASP A 235 2.99 -1.02 -6.14
C ASP A 235 3.14 -0.38 -4.75
N ASP A 236 2.11 -0.50 -3.90
CA ASP A 236 2.12 0.05 -2.54
C ASP A 236 2.93 -0.79 -1.54
N ALA A 237 2.95 -2.10 -1.77
CA ALA A 237 3.65 -3.06 -0.94
C ALA A 237 5.15 -3.08 -1.24
N GLY A 238 5.66 -2.33 -2.23
CA GLY A 238 7.08 -2.25 -2.50
C GLY A 238 7.66 -3.54 -3.09
N LEU A 239 6.83 -4.33 -3.79
CA LEU A 239 7.30 -5.46 -4.58
C LEU A 239 8.22 -5.02 -5.71
N TRP A 240 8.09 -3.77 -6.14
CA TRP A 240 8.90 -3.08 -7.13
C TRP A 240 8.98 -1.59 -6.79
N GLU A 241 9.58 -0.79 -7.67
CA GLU A 241 9.68 0.65 -7.47
C GLU A 241 8.29 1.31 -7.34
N ALA A 242 8.14 2.27 -6.42
CA ALA A 242 6.86 2.90 -6.17
C ALA A 242 6.25 3.52 -7.45
N ASP A 243 4.92 3.43 -7.56
CA ASP A 243 4.13 3.96 -8.68
C ASP A 243 4.53 3.38 -10.06
N LEU A 244 5.23 2.25 -10.14
CA LEU A 244 5.59 1.64 -11.41
C LEU A 244 4.34 1.22 -12.19
N PHE A 245 3.37 0.60 -11.51
CA PHE A 245 2.13 0.16 -12.15
C PHE A 245 1.26 1.35 -12.53
N TYR A 246 1.15 2.37 -11.68
CA TYR A 246 0.48 3.61 -12.05
C TYR A 246 1.07 4.25 -13.31
N ARG A 247 2.41 4.45 -13.36
CA ARG A 247 3.11 5.03 -14.51
C ARG A 247 2.92 4.18 -15.77
N PHE A 248 2.89 2.87 -15.63
CA PHE A 248 2.61 1.95 -16.72
C PHE A 248 1.23 2.20 -17.32
N VAL A 249 0.18 2.21 -16.50
CA VAL A 249 -1.18 2.49 -16.99
C VAL A 249 -1.27 3.89 -17.59
N LEU A 250 -0.63 4.89 -16.96
CA LEU A 250 -0.71 6.28 -17.40
C LEU A 250 -0.02 6.53 -18.75
N TYR A 251 1.22 6.06 -18.92
CA TYR A 251 2.07 6.42 -20.05
C TYR A 251 2.12 5.39 -21.18
N GLU A 252 1.96 4.10 -20.86
CA GLU A 252 2.12 3.02 -21.84
C GLU A 252 0.79 2.51 -22.39
N THR A 253 -0.35 3.03 -21.91
CA THR A 253 -1.68 2.58 -22.30
C THR A 253 -2.60 3.72 -22.74
N THR A 254 -3.44 3.41 -23.71
CA THR A 254 -4.66 4.13 -24.05
C THR A 254 -5.85 3.22 -23.71
N PRO A 255 -7.11 3.70 -23.72
CA PRO A 255 -8.27 2.83 -23.52
C PRO A 255 -8.23 1.58 -24.42
N ALA A 256 -7.98 1.77 -25.73
CA ALA A 256 -7.94 0.68 -26.70
C ALA A 256 -6.75 -0.28 -26.53
N THR A 257 -5.62 0.16 -25.95
CA THR A 257 -4.43 -0.69 -25.78
C THR A 257 -4.27 -1.24 -24.37
N LEU A 258 -5.12 -0.86 -23.41
CA LEU A 258 -5.01 -1.26 -22.01
C LEU A 258 -4.98 -2.78 -21.83
N GLY A 259 -5.95 -3.50 -22.39
CA GLY A 259 -6.02 -4.96 -22.26
C GLY A 259 -4.81 -5.68 -22.89
N PRO A 260 -4.45 -5.40 -24.16
CA PRO A 260 -3.25 -5.97 -24.77
C PRO A 260 -1.94 -5.67 -24.00
N GLN A 261 -1.79 -4.44 -23.49
CA GLN A 261 -0.61 -4.04 -22.72
C GLN A 261 -0.55 -4.74 -21.36
N LEU A 262 -1.66 -4.82 -20.63
CA LEU A 262 -1.73 -5.55 -19.36
C LEU A 262 -1.42 -7.03 -19.54
N ARG A 263 -1.92 -7.65 -20.63
CA ARG A 263 -1.60 -9.05 -20.95
C ARG A 263 -0.10 -9.24 -21.17
N THR A 264 0.53 -8.33 -21.91
CA THR A 264 1.98 -8.34 -22.13
C THR A 264 2.74 -8.17 -20.80
N LEU A 265 2.26 -7.29 -19.92
CA LEU A 265 2.82 -7.15 -18.58
C LEU A 265 2.68 -8.43 -17.75
N PHE A 266 1.54 -9.13 -17.81
CA PHE A 266 1.37 -10.43 -17.14
C PHE A 266 2.37 -11.47 -17.63
N ASP A 267 2.63 -11.51 -18.94
CA ASP A 267 3.65 -12.39 -19.52
C ASP A 267 5.06 -12.04 -19.01
N VAL A 268 5.38 -10.75 -18.86
CA VAL A 268 6.65 -10.28 -18.28
C VAL A 268 6.80 -10.68 -16.81
N LEU A 269 5.74 -10.52 -16.01
CA LEU A 269 5.69 -10.95 -14.60
C LEU A 269 5.83 -12.47 -14.45
N ASN A 270 5.41 -13.23 -15.47
CA ASN A 270 5.56 -14.68 -15.56
C ASN A 270 6.84 -15.13 -16.31
N THR A 271 7.71 -14.21 -16.72
CA THR A 271 8.97 -14.55 -17.41
C THR A 271 10.18 -14.18 -16.55
N PRO A 272 11.04 -15.15 -16.18
CA PRO A 272 12.30 -14.87 -15.49
C PRO A 272 13.12 -13.81 -16.22
N GLU A 273 13.73 -12.88 -15.49
CA GLU A 273 14.42 -11.71 -16.06
C GLU A 273 15.44 -12.07 -17.15
N TYR A 274 16.25 -13.11 -16.91
CA TYR A 274 17.26 -13.60 -17.87
C TYR A 274 16.68 -14.24 -19.15
N LYS A 275 15.37 -14.55 -19.17
CA LYS A 275 14.65 -15.06 -20.34
C LYS A 275 13.89 -13.98 -21.11
N ARG A 276 13.83 -12.75 -20.58
CA ARG A 276 13.11 -11.65 -21.22
C ARG A 276 13.85 -11.19 -22.48
N SER A 277 13.09 -10.65 -23.44
CA SER A 277 13.66 -10.04 -24.64
C SER A 277 14.51 -8.83 -24.26
N ARG A 278 15.63 -8.62 -24.95
CA ARG A 278 16.42 -7.37 -24.80
C ARG A 278 15.66 -6.12 -25.25
N ASN A 279 14.58 -6.31 -26.01
CA ASN A 279 13.73 -5.23 -26.51
C ASN A 279 12.45 -5.08 -25.66
N THR A 280 12.35 -5.72 -24.50
CA THR A 280 11.24 -5.47 -23.56
C THR A 280 11.22 -3.98 -23.22
N PRO A 281 10.06 -3.30 -23.29
CA PRO A 281 9.95 -1.89 -22.93
C PRO A 281 10.53 -1.60 -21.55
N ASP A 282 11.19 -0.46 -21.40
CA ASP A 282 11.96 -0.12 -20.22
C ASP A 282 11.13 -0.21 -18.93
N LEU A 283 9.92 0.36 -18.93
CA LEU A 283 9.03 0.32 -17.77
C LEU A 283 8.56 -1.09 -17.41
N MET A 284 8.27 -1.94 -18.41
CA MET A 284 7.92 -3.34 -18.17
C MET A 284 9.10 -4.14 -17.63
N ALA A 285 10.32 -3.85 -18.10
CA ALA A 285 11.52 -4.59 -17.71
C ALA A 285 11.86 -4.43 -16.21
N ARG A 286 11.39 -3.34 -15.58
CA ARG A 286 11.58 -3.04 -14.15
C ARG A 286 10.71 -3.88 -13.20
N PHE A 287 9.66 -4.52 -13.70
CA PHE A 287 8.86 -5.43 -12.87
C PHE A 287 9.64 -6.73 -12.60
N PRO A 288 9.69 -7.25 -11.36
CA PRO A 288 10.38 -8.49 -11.07
C PRO A 288 9.66 -9.70 -11.66
N TYR A 289 10.34 -10.83 -11.69
CA TYR A 289 9.67 -12.11 -11.91
C TYR A 289 8.91 -12.54 -10.66
N VAL A 290 7.61 -12.81 -10.80
CA VAL A 290 6.73 -13.18 -9.68
C VAL A 290 6.55 -14.70 -9.56
N ASN A 291 7.16 -15.50 -10.44
CA ASN A 291 7.08 -16.99 -10.47
C ASN A 291 5.65 -17.52 -10.29
N GLY A 292 4.69 -16.76 -10.82
CA GLY A 292 3.34 -16.78 -10.31
C GLY A 292 2.49 -17.81 -11.02
N SER A 293 2.02 -18.79 -10.26
CA SER A 293 0.83 -19.56 -10.65
C SER A 293 -0.37 -18.64 -10.96
N LEU A 294 -0.42 -17.43 -10.39
CA LEU A 294 -1.38 -16.37 -10.68
C LEU A 294 -1.34 -15.88 -12.14
N PHE A 295 -0.14 -15.75 -12.72
CA PHE A 295 0.09 -15.25 -14.08
C PHE A 295 0.39 -16.37 -15.09
N ALA A 296 0.45 -17.64 -14.62
CA ALA A 296 0.78 -18.78 -15.45
C ALA A 296 -0.26 -19.05 -16.54
N GLU A 297 -1.53 -18.81 -16.25
CA GLU A 297 -2.62 -19.04 -17.19
C GLU A 297 -2.77 -17.86 -18.16
N PRO A 298 -2.73 -18.09 -19.49
CA PRO A 298 -2.95 -17.03 -20.44
C PRO A 298 -4.40 -16.55 -20.36
N LEU A 299 -4.60 -15.24 -20.30
CA LEU A 299 -5.93 -14.66 -20.47
C LEU A 299 -6.22 -14.46 -21.97
N PRO A 300 -7.49 -14.63 -22.38
CA PRO A 300 -7.90 -14.25 -23.73
C PRO A 300 -7.71 -12.74 -23.93
N PRO A 301 -7.55 -12.29 -25.19
CA PRO A 301 -7.53 -10.87 -25.49
C PRO A 301 -8.79 -10.19 -24.97
N GLU A 302 -8.62 -9.05 -24.32
CA GLU A 302 -9.70 -8.21 -23.83
C GLU A 302 -9.40 -6.77 -24.27
N PHE A 303 -10.43 -6.01 -24.60
CA PHE A 303 -10.31 -4.60 -24.96
C PHE A 303 -11.15 -3.80 -23.99
N PHE A 304 -10.61 -2.67 -23.53
CA PHE A 304 -11.23 -1.92 -22.45
C PHE A 304 -11.66 -0.53 -22.92
N THR A 305 -12.68 -0.03 -22.24
CA THR A 305 -13.24 1.30 -22.48
C THR A 305 -12.43 2.37 -21.75
N GLU A 306 -12.70 3.64 -22.10
CA GLU A 306 -12.17 4.79 -21.35
C GLU A 306 -12.56 4.70 -19.87
N ARG A 307 -13.81 4.29 -19.61
CA ARG A 307 -14.33 4.08 -18.25
C ARG A 307 -13.52 3.07 -17.44
N MET A 308 -13.12 1.95 -18.05
CA MET A 308 -12.30 0.95 -17.38
C MET A 308 -10.88 1.46 -17.11
N ARG A 309 -10.29 2.20 -18.07
CA ARG A 309 -8.98 2.82 -17.86
C ARG A 309 -9.00 3.85 -16.73
N ASP A 310 -10.02 4.70 -16.69
CA ASP A 310 -10.18 5.71 -15.65
C ASP A 310 -10.41 5.08 -14.28
N ALA A 311 -11.25 4.03 -14.20
CA ALA A 311 -11.46 3.28 -12.97
C ALA A 311 -10.16 2.64 -12.46
N LEU A 312 -9.34 2.07 -13.35
CA LEU A 312 -8.04 1.51 -12.97
C LEU A 312 -7.06 2.59 -12.50
N LEU A 313 -7.00 3.75 -13.17
CA LEU A 313 -6.17 4.87 -12.74
C LEU A 313 -6.61 5.43 -11.38
N GLU A 314 -7.92 5.48 -11.11
CA GLU A 314 -8.47 5.84 -9.80
C GLU A 314 -8.06 4.81 -8.74
N ALA A 315 -8.12 3.51 -9.06
CA ALA A 315 -7.67 2.44 -8.19
C ALA A 315 -6.17 2.50 -7.89
N CYS A 316 -5.31 2.84 -8.87
CA CYS A 316 -3.86 3.00 -8.67
C CYS A 316 -3.49 4.13 -7.69
N ARG A 317 -4.41 5.06 -7.40
CA ARG A 317 -4.17 6.17 -6.47
C ARG A 317 -4.52 5.82 -5.03
N PHE A 318 -5.23 4.72 -4.81
CA PHE A 318 -5.57 4.24 -3.49
C PHE A 318 -4.40 3.48 -2.87
N GLN A 319 -4.15 3.65 -1.57
CA GLN A 319 -3.07 2.94 -0.86
C GLN A 319 -3.55 1.58 -0.35
N TRP A 320 -3.35 0.53 -1.15
CA TRP A 320 -3.80 -0.85 -0.92
C TRP A 320 -3.10 -1.55 0.25
N THR A 321 -1.96 -1.04 0.73
CA THR A 321 -1.34 -1.55 1.97
C THR A 321 -2.09 -1.16 3.24
N ARG A 322 -3.11 -0.29 3.15
CA ARG A 322 -3.96 0.09 4.29
C ARG A 322 -5.06 -0.93 4.60
N ILE A 323 -5.23 -1.95 3.77
CA ILE A 323 -6.17 -3.05 4.01
C ILE A 323 -5.41 -4.35 4.31
N SER A 324 -5.95 -5.17 5.19
CA SER A 324 -5.47 -6.54 5.39
C SER A 324 -5.61 -7.36 4.10
N PRO A 325 -4.60 -8.17 3.71
CA PRO A 325 -4.74 -9.14 2.62
C PRO A 325 -5.90 -10.13 2.80
N ALA A 326 -6.45 -10.28 4.01
CA ALA A 326 -7.67 -11.06 4.23
C ALA A 326 -8.92 -10.45 3.54
N VAL A 327 -8.88 -9.16 3.18
CA VAL A 327 -9.96 -8.47 2.47
C VAL A 327 -10.11 -8.95 1.02
N PHE A 328 -9.06 -9.57 0.44
CA PHE A 328 -9.13 -10.17 -0.90
C PHE A 328 -10.35 -11.09 -1.02
N GLY A 329 -10.57 -11.94 0.00
CA GLY A 329 -11.74 -12.81 0.05
C GLY A 329 -13.08 -12.10 -0.05
N ALA A 330 -13.26 -10.99 0.68
CA ALA A 330 -14.49 -10.21 0.66
C ALA A 330 -14.71 -9.52 -0.69
N MET A 331 -13.64 -9.00 -1.30
CA MET A 331 -13.71 -8.32 -2.59
C MET A 331 -14.14 -9.26 -3.72
N PHE A 332 -13.75 -10.54 -3.68
CA PHE A 332 -14.21 -11.52 -4.66
C PHE A 332 -15.68 -11.96 -4.48
N GLN A 333 -16.26 -11.76 -3.31
CA GLN A 333 -17.69 -12.01 -3.13
C GLN A 333 -18.56 -10.91 -3.76
N LEU A 334 -17.99 -9.71 -3.96
CA LEU A 334 -18.70 -8.58 -4.56
C LEU A 334 -18.87 -8.74 -6.08
N VAL A 335 -18.04 -9.58 -6.71
CA VAL A 335 -18.02 -9.81 -8.16
C VAL A 335 -18.72 -11.10 -8.60
N LYS A 336 -19.27 -11.89 -7.66
CA LYS A 336 -20.10 -13.07 -7.95
C LYS A 336 -21.58 -12.78 -7.74
N SER A 337 -22.44 -13.40 -8.56
CA SER A 337 -23.90 -13.34 -8.40
C SER A 337 -24.34 -13.86 -7.02
N LYS A 338 -25.51 -13.43 -6.55
CA LYS A 338 -26.02 -13.79 -5.21
C LYS A 338 -26.38 -15.27 -5.12
N GLU A 339 -26.77 -15.85 -6.26
CA GLU A 339 -27.16 -17.24 -6.46
C GLU A 339 -25.92 -18.15 -6.46
N ALA A 340 -24.86 -17.78 -7.19
CA ALA A 340 -23.58 -18.51 -7.20
C ALA A 340 -22.93 -18.54 -5.80
N ARG A 341 -23.02 -17.44 -5.04
CA ARG A 341 -22.53 -17.38 -3.65
C ARG A 341 -23.24 -18.36 -2.71
N ARG A 342 -24.55 -18.51 -2.83
CA ARG A 342 -25.35 -19.41 -1.99
C ARG A 342 -25.12 -20.88 -2.34
N ALA A 343 -24.96 -21.20 -3.62
CA ALA A 343 -24.71 -22.56 -4.09
C ALA A 343 -23.32 -23.08 -3.66
N ALA A 344 -22.30 -22.22 -3.67
CA ALA A 344 -20.93 -22.59 -3.32
C ALA A 344 -20.62 -22.58 -1.81
N GLY A 345 -21.55 -22.12 -0.96
CA GLY A 345 -21.29 -21.96 0.48
C GLY A 345 -20.19 -20.92 0.80
N GLU A 346 -19.82 -20.10 -0.18
CA GLU A 346 -18.74 -19.12 -0.09
C GLU A 346 -19.23 -17.94 0.76
N HIS A 347 -18.94 -17.97 2.05
CA HIS A 347 -19.13 -16.84 2.95
C HIS A 347 -17.77 -16.37 3.47
N TYR A 348 -17.47 -15.10 3.21
CA TYR A 348 -16.30 -14.43 3.79
C TYR A 348 -16.37 -14.54 5.31
N THR A 349 -15.33 -15.12 5.91
CA THR A 349 -15.15 -15.07 7.35
C THR A 349 -14.37 -13.80 7.67
N SER A 350 -15.02 -12.88 8.40
CA SER A 350 -14.38 -11.63 8.81
C SER A 350 -13.19 -11.89 9.70
N GLU A 351 -12.19 -11.01 9.64
CA GLU A 351 -11.02 -11.07 10.51
C GLU A 351 -11.41 -11.15 12.00
N THR A 352 -12.42 -10.37 12.42
CA THR A 352 -12.97 -10.45 13.79
C THR A 352 -13.48 -11.85 14.14
N ASN A 353 -14.10 -12.56 13.21
CA ASN A 353 -14.59 -13.91 13.46
C ASN A 353 -13.46 -14.95 13.38
N ILE A 354 -12.44 -14.74 12.54
CA ILE A 354 -11.24 -15.57 12.52
C ILE A 354 -10.51 -15.48 13.86
N LEU A 355 -10.28 -14.26 14.37
CA LEU A 355 -9.62 -14.03 15.66
C LEU A 355 -10.33 -14.74 16.81
N LYS A 356 -11.67 -14.67 16.88
CA LYS A 356 -12.46 -15.42 17.87
C LYS A 356 -12.22 -16.93 17.88
N VAL A 357 -11.75 -17.49 16.76
CA VAL A 357 -11.42 -18.91 16.65
C VAL A 357 -9.95 -19.14 17.00
N ILE A 358 -9.02 -18.40 16.40
CA ILE A 358 -7.58 -18.67 16.53
C ILE A 358 -7.00 -18.20 17.87
N GLU A 359 -7.56 -17.15 18.49
CA GLU A 359 -7.19 -16.62 19.82
C GLU A 359 -7.23 -17.73 20.88
N PRO A 360 -8.40 -18.33 21.19
CA PRO A 360 -8.46 -19.41 22.17
C PRO A 360 -7.85 -20.73 21.69
N LEU A 361 -7.66 -20.93 20.38
CA LEU A 361 -7.13 -22.19 19.84
C LEU A 361 -5.61 -22.32 20.05
N PHE A 362 -4.86 -21.24 19.82
CA PHE A 362 -3.40 -21.25 19.99
C PHE A 362 -2.80 -19.85 20.22
N LEU A 363 -3.42 -18.79 19.70
CA LEU A 363 -2.77 -17.49 19.60
C LEU A 363 -2.64 -16.78 20.96
N ASP A 364 -3.60 -16.93 21.87
CA ASP A 364 -3.53 -16.36 23.22
C ASP A 364 -2.39 -16.97 24.03
N ASP A 365 -2.20 -18.30 23.95
CA ASP A 365 -1.10 -18.98 24.63
C ASP A 365 0.27 -18.51 24.11
N LEU A 366 0.40 -18.35 22.79
CA LEU A 366 1.63 -17.86 22.17
C LEU A 366 1.92 -16.40 22.51
N ARG A 367 0.91 -15.53 22.47
CA ARG A 367 1.04 -14.13 22.90
C ARG A 367 1.42 -14.03 24.37
N GLY A 368 0.78 -14.83 25.23
CA GLY A 368 1.08 -14.88 26.66
C GLY A 368 2.51 -15.32 26.95
N GLU A 369 3.02 -16.33 26.24
CA GLU A 369 4.41 -16.77 26.36
C GLU A 369 5.40 -15.72 25.85
N ALA A 370 5.12 -15.10 24.70
CA ALA A 370 5.93 -14.00 24.16
C ALA A 370 6.00 -12.83 25.15
N ASP A 371 4.86 -12.36 25.66
CA ASP A 371 4.77 -11.29 26.66
C ASP A 371 5.58 -11.61 27.92
N ARG A 372 5.48 -12.85 28.41
CA ARG A 372 6.23 -13.32 29.58
C ARG A 372 7.74 -13.25 29.33
N LEU A 373 8.20 -13.69 28.17
CA LEU A 373 9.62 -13.66 27.79
C LEU A 373 10.14 -12.24 27.60
N LEU A 374 9.36 -11.38 26.94
CA LEU A 374 9.72 -9.98 26.64
C LEU A 374 9.80 -9.12 27.90
N ARG A 375 8.84 -9.25 28.83
CA ARG A 375 8.79 -8.43 30.06
C ARG A 375 9.80 -8.86 31.12
N ASN A 376 10.19 -10.13 31.15
CA ASN A 376 11.11 -10.63 32.15
C ASN A 376 12.55 -10.22 31.83
N LYS A 377 13.10 -9.29 32.63
CA LYS A 377 14.48 -8.79 32.48
C LYS A 377 15.56 -9.86 32.64
N SER A 378 15.25 -11.00 33.26
CA SER A 378 16.17 -12.13 33.45
C SER A 378 16.06 -13.19 32.32
N THR A 379 15.18 -13.00 31.33
CA THR A 379 15.10 -13.86 30.16
C THR A 379 16.44 -13.90 29.43
N LYS A 380 16.92 -15.10 29.11
CA LYS A 380 18.15 -15.29 28.34
C LYS A 380 17.83 -15.30 26.84
N VAL A 381 18.75 -14.80 26.01
CA VAL A 381 18.63 -14.84 24.53
C VAL A 381 18.29 -16.25 24.02
N LYS A 382 18.86 -17.29 24.65
CA LYS A 382 18.55 -18.68 24.30
C LYS A 382 17.05 -18.99 24.39
N ALA A 383 16.36 -18.54 25.45
CA ALA A 383 14.94 -18.82 25.62
C ALA A 383 14.09 -18.12 24.53
N LEU A 384 14.47 -16.90 24.13
CA LEU A 384 13.83 -16.19 23.01
C LEU A 384 14.02 -16.94 21.69
N ARG A 385 15.24 -17.43 21.43
CA ARG A 385 15.55 -18.25 20.23
C ARG A 385 14.79 -19.57 20.23
N ASP A 386 14.78 -20.27 21.37
CA ASP A 386 14.06 -21.54 21.52
C ASP A 386 12.55 -21.34 21.27
N PHE A 387 11.97 -20.24 21.78
CA PHE A 387 10.57 -19.89 21.51
C PHE A 387 10.33 -19.57 20.03
N ARG A 388 11.14 -18.71 19.41
CA ARG A 388 11.04 -18.43 17.96
C ARG A 388 11.14 -19.71 17.13
N ASP A 389 12.11 -20.56 17.42
CA ASP A 389 12.33 -21.80 16.69
C ASP A 389 11.15 -22.77 16.89
N SER A 390 10.45 -22.73 18.04
CA SER A 390 9.21 -23.48 18.27
C SER A 390 8.05 -23.00 17.38
N LEU A 391 7.94 -21.70 17.09
CA LEU A 391 6.93 -21.17 16.17
C LEU A 391 7.15 -21.72 14.75
N ALA A 392 8.41 -21.82 14.32
CA ALA A 392 8.80 -22.34 13.01
C ALA A 392 8.59 -23.86 12.84
N ALA A 393 8.39 -24.60 13.93
CA ALA A 393 8.07 -26.03 13.90
C ALA A 393 6.56 -26.29 13.77
N MET A 394 5.72 -25.27 13.93
CA MET A 394 4.26 -25.43 13.86
C MET A 394 3.78 -25.63 12.42
N THR A 395 2.63 -26.29 12.28
CA THR A 395 1.99 -26.53 10.98
C THR A 395 0.52 -26.17 11.10
N PHE A 396 0.01 -25.37 10.16
CA PHE A 396 -1.36 -24.89 10.14
C PHE A 396 -2.07 -25.47 8.92
N LEU A 397 -3.29 -25.99 9.12
CA LEU A 397 -4.08 -26.60 8.07
C LEU A 397 -5.51 -26.06 8.10
N ASP A 398 -5.95 -25.52 6.98
CA ASP A 398 -7.35 -25.20 6.72
C ASP A 398 -7.89 -26.11 5.59
N PRO A 399 -8.68 -27.15 5.92
CA PRO A 399 -9.13 -28.14 4.93
C PRO A 399 -10.25 -27.65 4.00
N ALA A 400 -10.72 -26.41 4.15
CA ALA A 400 -11.70 -25.78 3.27
C ALA A 400 -11.39 -24.28 3.18
N CYS A 401 -10.18 -23.95 2.73
CA CYS A 401 -9.59 -22.63 2.97
C CYS A 401 -10.20 -21.51 2.13
N GLY A 402 -10.92 -21.81 1.05
CA GLY A 402 -11.44 -20.79 0.14
C GLY A 402 -10.32 -19.90 -0.36
N CYS A 403 -10.43 -18.60 -0.05
CA CYS A 403 -9.44 -17.57 -0.37
C CYS A 403 -8.29 -17.46 0.65
N GLY A 404 -8.21 -18.36 1.64
CA GLY A 404 -7.07 -18.48 2.55
C GLY A 404 -7.08 -17.57 3.77
N ASN A 405 -8.20 -16.90 4.10
CA ASN A 405 -8.21 -15.86 5.14
C ASN A 405 -7.75 -16.35 6.53
N PHE A 406 -8.13 -17.56 6.96
CA PHE A 406 -7.63 -18.11 8.22
C PHE A 406 -6.11 -18.25 8.22
N LEU A 407 -5.54 -18.74 7.11
CA LEU A 407 -4.10 -18.92 6.93
C LEU A 407 -3.36 -17.58 6.92
N VAL A 408 -3.90 -16.60 6.19
CA VAL A 408 -3.34 -15.24 6.08
C VAL A 408 -3.31 -14.55 7.44
N VAL A 409 -4.43 -14.54 8.17
CA VAL A 409 -4.52 -13.90 9.49
C VAL A 409 -3.62 -14.61 10.50
N ALA A 410 -3.66 -15.95 10.55
CA ALA A 410 -2.80 -16.71 11.45
C ALA A 410 -1.31 -16.44 11.17
N TYR A 411 -0.90 -16.45 9.90
CA TYR A 411 0.48 -16.15 9.51
C TYR A 411 0.91 -14.75 9.95
N ARG A 412 0.08 -13.73 9.67
CA ARG A 412 0.35 -12.34 10.07
C ARG A 412 0.56 -12.21 11.58
N GLU A 413 -0.32 -12.81 12.38
CA GLU A 413 -0.23 -12.72 13.84
C GLU A 413 1.00 -13.44 14.39
N LEU A 414 1.38 -14.59 13.83
CA LEU A 414 2.63 -15.26 14.21
C LEU A 414 3.88 -14.47 13.80
N ARG A 415 3.85 -13.84 12.62
CA ARG A 415 4.97 -12.99 12.17
C ARG A 415 5.15 -11.77 13.07
N ARG A 416 4.07 -11.16 13.57
CA ARG A 416 4.15 -10.08 14.59
C ARG A 416 4.86 -10.55 15.85
N ILE A 417 4.46 -11.70 16.39
CA ILE A 417 5.11 -12.31 17.57
C ILE A 417 6.60 -12.56 17.29
N GLU A 418 6.93 -13.15 16.14
CA GLU A 418 8.33 -13.40 15.77
C GLU A 418 9.14 -12.10 15.64
N THR A 419 8.57 -11.06 15.04
CA THR A 419 9.18 -9.75 14.89
C THR A 419 9.52 -9.11 16.25
N ASP A 420 8.62 -9.17 17.22
CA ASP A 420 8.87 -8.67 18.58
C ASP A 420 10.01 -9.45 19.26
N ILE A 421 10.03 -10.77 19.10
CA ILE A 421 11.06 -11.65 19.65
C ILE A 421 12.43 -11.37 19.00
N ILE A 422 12.50 -11.21 17.68
CA ILE A 422 13.73 -10.87 16.96
C ILE A 422 14.24 -9.49 17.40
N SER A 423 13.35 -8.50 17.51
CA SER A 423 13.68 -7.15 17.97
C SER A 423 14.35 -7.20 19.35
N ARG A 424 13.78 -7.98 20.27
CA ARG A 424 14.35 -8.17 21.62
C ARG A 424 15.70 -8.89 21.60
N ILE A 425 15.86 -9.92 20.77
CA ILE A 425 17.15 -10.63 20.62
C ILE A 425 18.23 -9.65 20.16
N ARG A 426 17.95 -8.82 19.15
CA ARG A 426 18.91 -7.84 18.61
C ARG A 426 19.33 -6.81 19.65
N GLU A 427 18.36 -6.29 20.40
CA GLU A 427 18.60 -5.35 21.50
C GLU A 427 19.56 -5.97 22.54
N MET A 428 19.32 -7.22 22.94
CA MET A 428 20.16 -7.93 23.92
C MET A 428 21.56 -8.26 23.41
N GLU A 429 21.72 -8.47 22.11
CA GLU A 429 23.02 -8.78 21.48
C GLU A 429 23.82 -7.52 21.12
N GLY A 430 23.29 -6.32 21.39
CA GLY A 430 23.93 -5.06 21.00
C GLY A 430 24.05 -4.89 19.48
N ARG A 431 23.23 -5.62 18.72
CA ARG A 431 23.13 -5.48 17.26
C ARG A 431 22.15 -4.35 16.96
N THR A 432 22.59 -3.11 17.13
CA THR A 432 21.88 -1.96 16.57
C THR A 432 22.19 -1.87 15.08
N THR A 433 21.16 -2.13 14.29
CA THR A 433 20.88 -1.61 12.93
C THR A 433 22.10 -1.31 12.04
N GLY A 434 22.33 -2.16 11.04
CA GLY A 434 23.11 -1.76 9.84
C GLY A 434 24.02 -2.79 9.17
N SER A 435 24.15 -4.04 9.63
CA SER A 435 25.14 -4.97 9.02
C SER A 435 24.69 -6.40 8.72
N LEU A 436 23.46 -6.79 9.02
CA LEU A 436 22.94 -8.12 8.70
C LEU A 436 21.52 -8.01 8.15
N ASP A 437 21.27 -8.70 7.04
CA ASP A 437 19.94 -8.85 6.44
C ASP A 437 18.96 -9.39 7.50
N ALA A 438 17.96 -8.59 7.86
CA ALA A 438 17.01 -8.93 8.91
C ALA A 438 16.25 -10.24 8.63
N SER A 439 16.19 -10.63 7.36
CA SER A 439 15.60 -11.89 6.91
C SER A 439 16.36 -13.14 7.41
N LEU A 440 17.65 -13.02 7.76
CA LEU A 440 18.45 -14.16 8.26
C LEU A 440 17.99 -14.65 9.64
N ASP A 441 17.34 -13.76 10.41
CA ASP A 441 16.81 -14.08 11.74
C ASP A 441 15.38 -14.65 11.70
N GLN A 442 14.67 -14.46 10.58
CA GLN A 442 13.33 -15.00 10.35
C GLN A 442 13.37 -16.52 10.22
N LYS A 443 12.43 -17.19 10.87
CA LYS A 443 12.24 -18.63 10.82
C LYS A 443 10.86 -19.03 10.31
N LEU A 444 9.83 -18.21 10.56
CA LEU A 444 8.51 -18.48 10.01
C LEU A 444 8.51 -18.36 8.48
N SER A 445 7.79 -19.28 7.85
CA SER A 445 7.61 -19.30 6.41
C SER A 445 6.19 -19.70 6.06
N ILE A 446 5.67 -19.16 4.95
CA ILE A 446 4.40 -19.59 4.35
C ILE A 446 4.36 -21.10 4.07
N GLY A 447 5.52 -21.78 3.98
CA GLY A 447 5.60 -23.24 3.82
C GLY A 447 5.03 -24.05 4.99
N GLN A 448 4.74 -23.41 6.13
CA GLN A 448 4.07 -24.03 7.29
C GLN A 448 2.53 -24.02 7.20
N PHE A 449 1.98 -23.34 6.19
CA PHE A 449 0.55 -23.10 6.05
C PHE A 449 0.01 -23.88 4.86
N HIS A 450 -0.99 -24.72 5.14
CA HIS A 450 -1.57 -25.63 4.17
C HIS A 450 -3.06 -25.41 4.06
N GLY A 451 -3.58 -25.49 2.84
CA GLY A 451 -5.00 -25.34 2.55
C GLY A 451 -5.47 -26.36 1.54
N PHE A 452 -6.70 -26.86 1.71
CA PHE A 452 -7.42 -27.57 0.66
C PHE A 452 -8.62 -26.72 0.23
N GLU A 453 -8.81 -26.60 -1.08
CA GLU A 453 -9.91 -25.86 -1.68
C GLU A 453 -10.32 -26.55 -2.98
N ILE A 454 -11.63 -26.73 -3.18
CA ILE A 454 -12.18 -27.47 -4.33
C ILE A 454 -12.14 -26.61 -5.60
N ASN A 455 -12.39 -25.30 -5.46
CA ASN A 455 -12.39 -24.36 -6.56
C ASN A 455 -10.97 -23.84 -6.80
N TRP A 456 -10.43 -24.12 -7.99
CA TRP A 456 -9.05 -23.78 -8.34
C TRP A 456 -8.75 -22.27 -8.21
N TRP A 457 -9.74 -21.41 -8.43
CA TRP A 457 -9.56 -19.96 -8.42
C TRP A 457 -9.42 -19.35 -7.01
N PRO A 458 -10.34 -19.59 -6.04
CA PRO A 458 -10.11 -19.26 -4.65
C PRO A 458 -8.78 -19.79 -4.10
N ALA A 459 -8.37 -20.99 -4.50
CA ALA A 459 -7.07 -21.54 -4.12
C ALA A 459 -5.89 -20.68 -4.63
N LYS A 460 -5.98 -20.11 -5.83
CA LYS A 460 -4.98 -19.18 -6.38
C LYS A 460 -4.99 -17.83 -5.66
N ILE A 461 -6.17 -17.36 -5.27
CA ILE A 461 -6.30 -16.16 -4.43
C ILE A 461 -5.61 -16.39 -3.09
N ALA A 462 -5.82 -17.55 -2.45
CA ALA A 462 -5.16 -17.90 -1.20
C ALA A 462 -3.64 -17.91 -1.33
N GLU A 463 -3.10 -18.53 -2.39
CA GLU A 463 -1.66 -18.54 -2.68
C GLU A 463 -1.09 -17.12 -2.83
N THR A 464 -1.82 -16.26 -3.55
CA THR A 464 -1.46 -14.86 -3.77
C THR A 464 -1.51 -14.06 -2.46
N ALA A 465 -2.58 -14.19 -1.68
CA ALA A 465 -2.74 -13.50 -0.41
C ALA A 465 -1.65 -13.91 0.60
N MET A 466 -1.28 -15.19 0.64
CA MET A 466 -0.17 -15.70 1.46
C MET A 466 1.18 -15.06 1.07
N PHE A 467 1.44 -14.90 -0.24
CA PHE A 467 2.64 -14.22 -0.70
C PHE A 467 2.65 -12.73 -0.33
N LEU A 468 1.52 -12.04 -0.47
CA LEU A 468 1.41 -10.63 -0.14
C LEU A 468 1.59 -10.36 1.35
N VAL A 469 0.98 -11.17 2.21
CA VAL A 469 1.14 -11.04 3.67
C VAL A 469 2.57 -11.38 4.12
N ASP A 470 3.25 -12.31 3.46
CA ASP A 470 4.68 -12.57 3.67
C ASP A 470 5.55 -11.37 3.34
N HIS A 471 5.33 -10.78 2.17
CA HIS A 471 6.07 -9.59 1.79
C HIS A 471 5.83 -8.42 2.76
N GLN A 472 4.59 -8.20 3.20
CA GLN A 472 4.28 -7.20 4.21
C GLN A 472 4.99 -7.48 5.54
N ALA A 473 4.92 -8.71 6.04
CA ALA A 473 5.58 -9.10 7.29
C ALA A 473 7.10 -8.94 7.21
N ASN A 474 7.70 -9.23 6.05
CA ASN A 474 9.13 -9.03 5.84
C ASN A 474 9.50 -7.55 5.86
N ARG A 475 8.69 -6.69 5.22
CA ARG A 475 8.85 -5.23 5.31
C ARG A 475 8.71 -4.72 6.75
N GLU A 476 7.76 -5.23 7.52
CA GLU A 476 7.63 -4.91 8.95
C GLU A 476 8.88 -5.30 9.73
N LEU A 477 9.42 -6.51 9.50
CA LEU A 477 10.64 -6.99 10.15
C LEU A 477 11.90 -6.18 9.77
N HIS A 478 11.99 -5.67 8.53
CA HIS A 478 13.11 -4.80 8.13
C HIS A 478 13.07 -3.42 8.82
N ARG A 479 11.92 -3.01 9.38
CA ARG A 479 11.76 -1.72 10.07
C ARG A 479 12.22 -1.74 11.53
N VAL A 480 12.42 -2.92 12.13
CA VAL A 480 12.91 -3.13 13.51
C VAL A 480 14.33 -3.68 13.56
#